data_AF-A0A7S2LWA1-F1
#
_entry.id   AF-A0A7S2LWA1-F1
#
_cell.length_a   1.000
_cell.length_b   1.000
_cell.length_c   1.000
_cell.angle_alpha   90.00
_cell.angle_beta   90.00
_cell.angle_gamma   90.00
#
_symmetry.space_group_name_H-M   'P 1'
#
loop_
_entity.id
_entity.type
_entity.pdbx_description
1 polymer ?
#
loop_
_entity_poly.entity_id
_entity_poly.type
_entity_poly.pdbx_seq_one_letter_code
_entity_poly.pdbx_strand_id
1 'polypeptide(L)'
;ECYQRAISSEFEVAMICGTSGIGKSELSREFARSAKEEDGGGIFLSGRFDKLQSQPLHAISAAFDNYCAWLSEEDRSTAEKVSTALKENMGEEISSLVSAMPNLSHILGDDFDSKQNDTSAVDAQKRLRYLICRFVEVISKCHEEPLILFL
;
A
#
# COMPACT_ATOMS: atom_id res chain seq x y z
N GLU A 1 21.32 4.03 7.07
CA GLU A 1 20.81 4.61 8.33
C GLU A 1 19.29 4.61 8.43
N CYS A 2 18.55 5.34 7.58
CA CYS A 2 17.08 5.36 7.60
C CYS A 2 16.46 3.95 7.56
N TYR A 3 16.89 3.09 6.62
CA TYR A 3 16.46 1.69 6.55
C TYR A 3 16.72 0.90 7.84
N GLN A 4 17.92 1.04 8.40
CA GLN A 4 18.33 0.32 9.62
C GLN A 4 17.50 0.74 10.84
N ARG A 5 17.05 2.00 10.90
CA ARG A 5 16.09 2.46 11.92
C ARG A 5 14.68 1.94 11.66
N ALA A 6 14.26 1.93 10.39
CA ALA A 6 12.95 1.42 10.00
C ALA A 6 12.73 -0.04 10.41
N ILE A 7 13.73 -0.90 10.19
CA ILE A 7 13.67 -2.32 10.61
C ILE A 7 13.75 -2.52 12.12
N SER A 8 14.15 -1.48 12.88
CA SER A 8 14.21 -1.51 14.35
C SER A 8 12.92 -1.03 15.04
N SER A 9 11.80 -0.92 14.30
CA SER A 9 10.44 -0.54 14.73
C SER A 9 10.07 0.95 14.64
N GLU A 10 10.80 1.76 13.88
CA GLU A 10 10.44 3.16 13.64
C GLU A 10 9.76 3.36 12.27
N PHE A 11 8.75 4.24 12.19
CA PHE A 11 8.24 4.70 10.90
C PHE A 11 9.17 5.78 10.36
N GLU A 12 9.74 5.53 9.19
CA GLU A 12 10.81 6.36 8.63
C GLU A 12 10.49 6.83 7.22
N VAL A 13 10.95 8.05 6.90
CA VAL A 13 10.78 8.66 5.57
C VAL A 13 12.09 9.25 5.12
N ALA A 14 12.50 8.92 3.90
CA ALA A 14 13.66 9.51 3.24
C ALA A 14 13.26 10.15 1.91
N MET A 15 13.98 11.20 1.51
CA MET A 15 13.76 11.91 0.24
C MET A 15 15.04 11.91 -0.60
N ILE A 16 14.93 11.47 -1.86
CA ILE A 16 16.03 11.51 -2.83
C ILE A 16 15.88 12.76 -3.69
N CYS A 17 16.81 13.71 -3.54
CA CYS A 17 16.80 14.99 -4.24
C CYS A 17 17.80 15.00 -5.40
N GLY A 18 17.44 15.63 -6.52
CA GLY A 18 18.35 15.80 -7.65
C GLY A 18 17.65 16.23 -8.93
N THR A 19 18.44 16.67 -9.91
CA THR A 19 17.95 17.10 -11.23
C THR A 19 17.23 15.99 -11.98
N SER A 20 16.39 16.35 -12.96
CA SER A 20 15.74 15.35 -13.81
C SER A 20 16.79 14.53 -14.56
N GLY A 21 16.57 13.21 -14.67
CA GLY A 21 17.49 12.31 -15.35
C GLY A 21 18.75 11.90 -14.57
N ILE A 22 18.98 12.39 -13.34
CA ILE A 22 20.20 12.05 -12.57
C ILE A 22 20.25 10.61 -12.04
N GLY A 23 19.22 9.80 -12.30
CA GLY A 23 19.15 8.40 -11.83
C GLY A 23 18.44 8.18 -10.49
N LYS A 24 17.61 9.11 -10.01
CA LYS A 24 16.87 8.94 -8.74
C LYS A 24 16.06 7.64 -8.64
N SER A 25 15.32 7.31 -9.71
CA SER A 25 14.53 6.08 -9.79
C SER A 25 15.38 4.83 -9.94
N GLU A 26 16.62 4.98 -10.41
CA GLU A 26 17.57 3.87 -10.47
C GLU A 26 18.15 3.59 -9.08
N LEU A 27 18.49 4.65 -8.35
CA LEU A 27 18.96 4.55 -6.97
C LEU A 27 17.92 3.87 -6.06
N SER A 28 16.63 4.20 -6.19
CA SER A 28 15.58 3.53 -5.41
C SER A 28 15.44 2.05 -5.76
N ARG A 29 15.65 1.68 -7.03
CA ARG A 29 15.60 0.27 -7.48
C ARG A 29 16.79 -0.53 -6.99
N GLU A 30 18.00 0.02 -7.08
CA GLU A 30 19.19 -0.61 -6.53
C GLU A 30 19.11 -0.76 -5.01
N PHE A 31 18.58 0.24 -4.31
CA PHE A 31 18.31 0.13 -2.88
C PHE A 31 17.32 -1.00 -2.59
N ALA A 32 16.21 -1.09 -3.34
CA ALA A 32 15.25 -2.18 -3.17
C ALA A 32 15.89 -3.56 -3.39
N ARG A 33 16.77 -3.70 -4.39
CA ARG A 33 17.51 -4.93 -4.65
C ARG A 33 18.44 -5.28 -3.48
N SER A 34 19.23 -4.32 -3.01
CA SER A 34 20.15 -4.51 -1.88
C SER A 34 19.41 -4.86 -0.59
N ALA A 35 18.29 -4.19 -0.30
CA ALA A 35 17.53 -4.41 0.91
C ALA A 35 16.76 -5.76 0.91
N LYS A 36 16.44 -6.31 -0.28
CA LYS A 36 15.95 -7.70 -0.39
C LYS A 36 16.99 -8.75 -0.03
N GLU A 37 18.27 -8.43 -0.21
CA GLU A 37 19.39 -9.37 0.00
C GLU A 37 19.86 -9.40 1.49
N GLU A 38 19.43 -8.46 2.33
CA GLU A 38 19.80 -8.36 3.76
C GLU A 38 18.74 -8.96 4.72
N ASP A 39 19.21 -9.44 5.89
CA ASP A 39 18.50 -10.09 7.02
C ASP A 39 16.98 -9.85 7.08
N GLY A 40 16.19 -10.82 6.59
CA GLY A 40 14.73 -10.87 6.72
C GLY A 40 13.93 -10.39 5.51
N GLY A 41 14.57 -9.73 4.53
CA GLY A 41 13.88 -9.22 3.34
C GLY A 41 12.88 -8.10 3.64
N GLY A 42 12.19 -7.60 2.61
CA GLY A 42 11.21 -6.51 2.75
C GLY A 42 10.17 -6.55 1.64
N ILE A 43 9.00 -5.98 1.92
CA ILE A 43 7.91 -5.87 0.95
C ILE A 43 7.99 -4.51 0.28
N PHE A 44 8.37 -4.52 -1.00
CA PHE A 44 8.63 -3.29 -1.75
C PHE A 44 7.45 -2.93 -2.62
N LEU A 45 6.90 -1.75 -2.34
CA LEU A 45 5.78 -1.15 -3.04
C LEU A 45 6.28 0.05 -3.81
N SER A 46 5.72 0.30 -4.99
CA SER A 46 6.08 1.48 -5.76
C SER A 46 4.86 2.12 -6.39
N GLY A 47 4.76 3.43 -6.19
CA GLY A 47 3.81 4.31 -6.83
C GLY A 47 4.56 5.24 -7.77
N ARG A 48 3.94 5.58 -8.90
CA ARG A 48 4.46 6.63 -9.78
C ARG A 48 3.55 7.84 -9.70
N PHE A 49 4.12 9.00 -9.40
CA PHE A 49 3.42 10.26 -9.59
C PHE A 49 3.18 10.55 -11.08
N ASP A 50 1.93 10.79 -11.44
CA ASP A 50 1.51 11.18 -12.78
C ASP A 50 0.59 12.41 -12.69
N LYS A 51 0.97 13.49 -13.37
CA LYS A 51 0.21 14.75 -13.39
C LYS A 51 -1.11 14.66 -14.15
N LEU A 52 -1.25 13.64 -15.00
CA LEU A 52 -2.48 13.42 -15.76
C LEU A 52 -3.56 12.72 -14.92
N GLN A 53 -3.19 12.17 -13.77
CA GLN A 53 -4.11 11.49 -12.87
C GLN A 53 -4.82 12.51 -11.98
N SER A 54 -6.14 12.60 -12.10
CA SER A 54 -6.98 13.51 -11.32
C SER A 54 -7.39 12.93 -9.95
N GLN A 55 -7.22 11.62 -9.76
CA GLN A 55 -7.58 10.95 -8.52
C GLN A 55 -6.60 11.31 -7.40
N PRO A 56 -7.08 11.80 -6.24
CA PRO A 56 -6.23 12.06 -5.09
C PRO A 56 -5.52 10.78 -4.64
N LEU A 57 -4.24 10.92 -4.25
CA LEU A 57 -3.41 9.80 -3.76
C LEU A 57 -3.23 8.66 -4.77
N HIS A 58 -3.46 8.89 -6.07
CA HIS A 58 -3.35 7.86 -7.12
C HIS A 58 -2.06 7.04 -7.04
N ALA A 59 -0.89 7.68 -6.88
CA ALA A 59 0.39 6.96 -6.79
C ALA A 59 0.41 5.96 -5.62
N ILE A 60 -0.17 6.34 -4.48
CA ILE A 60 -0.25 5.50 -3.27
C ILE A 60 -1.27 4.38 -3.49
N SER A 61 -2.47 4.70 -4.00
CA SER A 61 -3.48 3.71 -4.32
C SER A 61 -2.97 2.68 -5.33
N ALA A 62 -2.31 3.11 -6.41
CA ALA A 62 -1.72 2.22 -7.39
C ALA A 62 -0.62 1.31 -6.79
N ALA A 63 0.20 1.83 -5.87
CA ALA A 63 1.21 1.03 -5.19
C ALA A 63 0.59 -0.09 -4.35
N PHE A 64 -0.47 0.23 -3.59
CA PHE A 64 -1.17 -0.74 -2.76
C PHE A 64 -2.10 -1.65 -3.56
N ASP A 65 -2.60 -1.22 -4.71
CA ASP A 65 -3.35 -2.06 -5.64
C ASP A 65 -2.45 -3.16 -6.23
N ASN A 66 -1.23 -2.82 -6.64
CA ASN A 66 -0.22 -3.79 -7.07
C ASN A 66 0.17 -4.76 -5.93
N TYR A 67 0.27 -4.26 -4.70
CA TYR A 67 0.44 -5.13 -3.52
C TYR A 67 -0.72 -6.13 -3.38
N CYS A 68 -1.97 -5.68 -3.56
CA CYS A 68 -3.12 -6.56 -3.45
C CYS A 68 -3.12 -7.65 -4.52
N ALA A 69 -2.76 -7.30 -5.75
CA ALA A 69 -2.60 -8.26 -6.85
C ALA A 69 -1.53 -9.32 -6.51
N TRP A 70 -0.32 -8.86 -6.15
CA TRP A 70 0.78 -9.75 -5.78
C TRP A 70 0.43 -10.67 -4.61
N LEU A 71 -0.15 -10.13 -3.53
CA LEU A 71 -0.48 -10.89 -2.34
C LEU A 71 -1.51 -12.00 -2.63
N SER A 72 -2.50 -11.69 -3.47
CA SER A 72 -3.55 -12.64 -3.85
C SER A 72 -3.02 -13.84 -4.64
N GLU A 73 -1.89 -13.66 -5.35
CA GLU A 73 -1.26 -14.70 -6.16
C GLU A 73 -0.20 -15.49 -5.38
N GLU A 74 0.64 -14.80 -4.62
CA GLU A 74 1.89 -15.35 -4.08
C GLU A 74 1.78 -15.83 -2.62
N ASP A 75 0.91 -15.22 -1.79
CA ASP A 75 0.82 -15.55 -0.37
C ASP A 75 -0.63 -15.59 0.13
N ARG A 76 -1.27 -16.74 -0.09
CA ARG A 76 -2.65 -16.98 0.35
C ARG A 76 -2.84 -16.91 1.87
N SER A 77 -1.84 -17.37 2.64
CA SER A 77 -1.91 -17.36 4.11
C SER A 77 -1.98 -15.92 4.63
N THR A 78 -1.12 -15.05 4.11
CA THR A 78 -1.14 -13.64 4.49
C THR A 78 -2.33 -12.91 3.89
N ALA A 79 -2.77 -13.27 2.68
CA ALA A 79 -4.01 -12.73 2.10
C ALA A 79 -5.23 -13.02 2.99
N GLU A 80 -5.37 -14.24 3.53
CA GLU A 80 -6.45 -14.59 4.45
C GLU A 80 -6.38 -13.80 5.78
N LYS A 81 -5.17 -13.64 6.34
CA LYS A 81 -4.95 -12.80 7.54
C LYS A 81 -5.35 -11.34 7.30
N VAL A 82 -4.89 -10.76 6.18
CA VAL A 82 -5.21 -9.38 5.79
C VAL A 82 -6.71 -9.23 5.56
N SER A 83 -7.34 -10.15 4.83
CA SER A 83 -8.77 -10.16 4.57
C SER A 83 -9.59 -10.12 5.86
N THR A 84 -9.26 -11.01 6.81
CA THR A 84 -9.93 -11.09 8.11
C THR A 84 -9.74 -9.79 8.89
N ALA A 85 -8.50 -9.31 9.01
CA ALA A 85 -8.19 -8.09 9.76
C ALA A 85 -8.85 -6.84 9.15
N LEU A 86 -8.92 -6.73 7.82
CA LEU A 86 -9.60 -5.62 7.16
C LEU A 86 -11.11 -5.65 7.42
N LYS A 87 -11.76 -6.82 7.29
CA LYS A 87 -13.19 -6.99 7.56
C LYS A 87 -13.54 -6.59 9.00
N GLU A 88 -12.70 -6.98 9.97
CA GLU A 88 -12.88 -6.62 11.39
C GLU A 88 -12.67 -5.13 11.68
N ASN A 89 -11.69 -4.49 11.02
CA ASN A 89 -11.29 -3.11 11.35
C ASN A 89 -12.01 -2.03 10.55
N MET A 90 -12.59 -2.36 9.39
CA MET A 90 -13.03 -1.37 8.40
C MET A 90 -14.48 -1.55 7.92
N GLY A 91 -15.10 -2.72 8.10
CA GLY A 91 -16.53 -2.93 7.82
C GLY A 91 -16.98 -2.45 6.43
N GLU A 92 -18.09 -1.70 6.37
CA GLU A 92 -18.68 -1.21 5.10
C GLU A 92 -17.84 -0.12 4.40
N GLU A 93 -16.92 0.52 5.12
CA GLU A 93 -16.07 1.60 4.60
C GLU A 93 -15.02 1.07 3.60
N ILE A 94 -14.77 -0.24 3.57
CA ILE A 94 -13.85 -0.93 2.66
C ILE A 94 -14.21 -0.68 1.19
N SER A 95 -15.49 -0.49 0.87
CA SER A 95 -15.97 -0.21 -0.49
C SER A 95 -15.25 0.98 -1.15
N SER A 96 -14.96 2.03 -0.37
CA SER A 96 -14.22 3.21 -0.84
C SER A 96 -12.76 2.88 -1.18
N LEU A 97 -12.15 1.92 -0.48
CA LEU A 97 -10.81 1.42 -0.81
C LEU A 97 -10.81 0.54 -2.06
N VAL A 98 -11.80 -0.35 -2.21
CA VAL A 98 -11.93 -1.20 -3.40
C VAL A 98 -12.11 -0.35 -4.67
N SER A 99 -12.84 0.76 -4.58
CA SER A 99 -12.93 1.71 -5.71
C SER A 99 -11.58 2.33 -6.08
N ALA A 100 -10.64 2.48 -5.15
CA ALA A 100 -9.33 3.06 -5.39
C ALA A 100 -8.25 2.00 -5.70
N MET A 101 -8.46 0.76 -5.25
CA MET A 101 -7.55 -0.38 -5.35
C MET A 101 -8.37 -1.63 -5.71
N PRO A 102 -8.75 -1.79 -6.99
CA PRO A 102 -9.65 -2.87 -7.42
C PRO A 102 -9.16 -4.26 -7.04
N ASN A 103 -7.85 -4.52 -7.07
CA ASN A 103 -7.29 -5.83 -6.71
C ASN A 103 -7.52 -6.20 -5.24
N LEU A 104 -7.88 -5.25 -4.38
CA LEU A 104 -8.28 -5.53 -3.00
C LEU A 104 -9.49 -6.48 -2.94
N SER A 105 -10.38 -6.47 -3.95
CA SER A 105 -11.51 -7.41 -3.97
C SER A 105 -11.07 -8.86 -4.00
N HIS A 106 -9.92 -9.17 -4.62
CA HIS A 106 -9.38 -10.54 -4.67
C HIS A 106 -8.93 -11.03 -3.29
N ILE A 107 -8.44 -10.14 -2.43
CA ILE A 107 -8.12 -10.45 -1.02
C ILE A 107 -9.39 -10.63 -0.20
N LEU A 108 -10.38 -9.76 -0.40
CA LEU A 108 -11.62 -9.78 0.38
C LEU A 108 -12.50 -11.00 0.07
N GLY A 109 -12.38 -11.57 -1.13
CA GLY A 109 -13.10 -12.77 -1.57
C GLY A 109 -14.55 -12.50 -1.96
N ASP A 110 -15.21 -13.54 -2.48
CA ASP A 110 -16.53 -13.46 -3.12
C ASP A 110 -17.66 -13.01 -2.17
N ASP A 111 -17.50 -13.20 -0.86
CA ASP A 111 -18.48 -12.79 0.16
C ASP A 111 -18.52 -11.27 0.38
N PHE A 112 -17.58 -10.52 -0.23
CA PHE A 112 -17.58 -9.06 -0.15
C PHE A 112 -18.64 -8.48 -1.08
N ASP A 113 -19.85 -8.33 -0.55
CA ASP A 113 -20.94 -7.65 -1.24
C ASP A 113 -20.68 -6.14 -1.21
N SER A 114 -20.00 -5.64 -2.24
CA SER A 114 -19.71 -4.21 -2.42
C SER A 114 -20.98 -3.44 -2.77
N LYS A 115 -21.93 -3.36 -1.83
CA LYS A 115 -23.00 -2.37 -1.94
C LYS A 115 -22.32 -1.02 -1.88
N GLN A 116 -22.18 -0.40 -3.05
CA GLN A 116 -21.68 0.96 -3.17
C GLN A 116 -22.63 1.82 -2.36
N ASN A 117 -22.24 2.13 -1.13
CA ASN A 117 -22.84 3.21 -0.38
C ASN A 117 -22.40 4.46 -1.13
N ASP A 118 -23.27 4.87 -2.06
CA ASP A 118 -23.20 6.10 -2.83
C ASP A 118 -23.39 7.27 -1.85
N THR A 119 -22.42 7.40 -0.95
CA THR A 119 -22.40 8.41 0.08
C THR A 119 -21.76 9.62 -0.57
N SER A 120 -22.65 10.44 -1.15
CA SER A 120 -22.41 11.81 -1.53
C SER A 120 -21.88 12.59 -0.32
N ALA A 121 -20.60 12.44 -0.01
CA ALA A 121 -19.97 13.08 1.14
C ALA A 121 -19.01 14.16 0.67
N VAL A 122 -19.15 15.33 1.30
CA VAL A 122 -18.45 16.60 1.04
C VAL A 122 -16.91 16.52 1.24
N ASP A 123 -16.32 15.34 1.46
CA ASP A 123 -14.88 15.19 1.72
C ASP A 123 -14.32 13.77 1.34
N ALA A 124 -14.69 13.24 0.17
CA ALA A 124 -14.23 11.93 -0.32
C ALA A 124 -12.70 11.71 -0.22
N GLN A 125 -11.90 12.76 -0.45
CA GLN A 125 -10.44 12.71 -0.34
C GLN A 125 -9.95 12.51 1.10
N LYS A 126 -10.55 13.19 2.10
CA LYS A 126 -10.15 13.03 3.50
C LYS A 126 -10.48 11.64 4.01
N ARG A 127 -11.64 11.12 3.60
CA ARG A 127 -12.08 9.74 3.87
C ARG A 127 -11.10 8.73 3.26
N LEU A 128 -10.76 8.87 1.98
CA LEU A 128 -9.79 7.99 1.33
C LEU A 128 -8.42 8.01 2.05
N ARG A 129 -7.94 9.19 2.44
CA ARG A 129 -6.69 9.31 3.21
C ARG A 129 -6.75 8.56 4.54
N TYR A 130 -7.84 8.73 5.30
CA TYR A 130 -8.04 8.02 6.56
C TYR A 130 -8.06 6.50 6.35
N LEU A 131 -8.79 6.03 5.33
CA LEU A 131 -8.88 4.61 5.03
C LEU A 131 -7.54 4.02 4.58
N ILE A 132 -6.74 4.75 3.80
CA ILE A 132 -5.37 4.32 3.44
C ILE A 132 -4.50 4.20 4.70
N CYS A 133 -4.56 5.14 5.65
CA CYS A 133 -3.82 5.01 6.91
C CYS A 133 -4.22 3.75 7.68
N ARG A 134 -5.54 3.49 7.80
CA ARG A 134 -6.06 2.28 8.47
C ARG A 134 -5.64 1.01 7.74
N PHE A 135 -5.66 1.03 6.41
CA PHE A 135 -5.20 -0.07 5.58
C PHE A 135 -3.72 -0.38 5.84
N VAL A 136 -2.86 0.65 5.84
CA VAL A 136 -1.43 0.52 6.16
C VAL A 136 -1.22 -0.06 7.56
N GLU A 137 -1.92 0.46 8.57
CA GLU A 137 -1.87 -0.08 9.94
C GLU A 137 -2.23 -1.56 10.02
N VAL A 138 -3.20 -2.02 9.23
CA VAL A 138 -3.62 -3.42 9.18
C VAL A 138 -2.55 -4.28 8.51
N ILE A 139 -2.14 -3.94 7.29
CA ILE A 139 -1.17 -4.77 6.56
C ILE A 139 0.18 -4.82 7.27
N SER A 140 0.62 -3.73 7.91
CA SER A 140 1.88 -3.70 8.68
C SER A 140 1.87 -4.64 9.88
N LYS A 141 0.70 -5.06 10.38
CA LYS A 141 0.59 -6.05 11.46
C LYS A 141 0.46 -7.48 10.93
N CYS A 142 0.13 -7.65 9.66
CA CYS A 142 -0.04 -8.95 9.03
C CYS A 142 1.27 -9.51 8.47
N HIS A 143 2.29 -8.67 8.31
CA HIS A 143 3.63 -9.04 7.84
C HIS A 143 4.65 -9.02 8.98
N GLU A 144 5.63 -9.90 8.89
CA GLU A 144 6.81 -9.87 9.76
C GLU A 144 7.89 -8.96 9.14
N GLU A 145 7.93 -8.90 7.82
CA GLU A 145 8.86 -8.10 7.04
C GLU A 145 8.44 -6.62 6.98
N PRO A 146 9.42 -5.69 6.93
CA PRO A 146 9.15 -4.27 6.76
C PRO A 146 8.49 -3.98 5.40
N LEU A 147 7.47 -3.12 5.41
CA LEU A 147 6.86 -2.55 4.21
C LEU A 147 7.61 -1.27 3.80
N ILE A 148 8.05 -1.21 2.55
CA ILE A 148 8.83 -0.11 2.01
C ILE A 148 8.11 0.43 0.78
N LEU A 149 7.69 1.69 0.84
CA LEU A 149 6.97 2.37 -0.24
C LEU A 149 7.86 3.43 -0.91
N PHE A 150 8.04 3.29 -2.23
CA PHE A 150 8.64 4.33 -3.07
C PHE A 150 7.55 5.10 -3.83
N LEU A 151 7.68 6.43 -3.92
CA LEU A 151 6.77 7.34 -4.62
C LEU A 151 7.50 8.25 -5.63
#